data_AF-A0A6C1DZS5-F1
#
_entry.id   AF-A0A6C1DZS5-F1
#
_cell.length_a   1.000
_cell.length_b   1.000
_cell.length_c   1.000
_cell.angle_alpha   90.00
_cell.angle_beta   90.00
_cell.angle_gamma   90.00
#
_symmetry.space_group_name_H-M   'P 1'
#
loop_
_entity.id
_entity.type
_entity.pdbx_description
1 polymer ?
#
loop_
_entity_poly.entity_id
_entity_poly.type
_entity_poly.pdbx_seq_one_letter_code
_entity_poly.pdbx_strand_id
1 'polypeptide(L)'
;MVKQSIIALAEHAASRASRVIPPVKLAAYPVLFGNGERTGNVDLVTVAMNMYTQGVSPNLDFSDLTSVLDVVERCNKIPVSQRAPYGGDLVVCAFSGSHQDAIKKGFNLQNKKRAQGETQWRIPYLPLDPKDIGRDYEAVIRVNSQSGKGGAAWVILRSLGLDLPRNMQIEFSSAVQDHADSLGRELKSDEISKLFKEAYNYNDEQYQAISLVNYNVEKFGTERRVFTGQVKVGDQIVDIEGTGNGPISSLVDALSNLLNVRFAVANYTEHSLGSGSSTQAASYIHLSYRRNADNEKAYKWGVGVSEDVGDSSVRAIFATINNIIHSGDVSIPSLAEVEGKNAAASGSA
;
A
#
# COMPACT_ATOMS: atom_id res chain seq x y z
N MET A 1 44.07 -9.93 22.01
CA MET A 1 44.41 -8.68 21.28
C MET A 1 43.26 -7.68 21.29
N VAL A 2 42.04 -8.07 20.91
CA VAL A 2 40.81 -7.22 20.96
C VAL A 2 40.49 -6.66 22.36
N LYS A 3 40.81 -7.42 23.42
CA LYS A 3 40.58 -7.06 24.84
C LYS A 3 41.35 -5.82 25.33
N GLN A 4 42.53 -5.53 24.77
CA GLN A 4 43.34 -4.36 25.16
C GLN A 4 43.02 -3.13 24.31
N SER A 5 42.57 -3.32 23.07
CA SER A 5 42.23 -2.23 22.15
C SER A 5 40.98 -1.44 22.59
N ILE A 6 39.99 -2.11 23.19
CA ILE A 6 38.75 -1.47 23.68
C ILE A 6 39.01 -0.65 24.96
N ILE A 7 39.88 -1.14 25.85
CA ILE A 7 40.30 -0.42 27.07
C ILE A 7 41.05 0.85 26.69
N ALA A 8 42.02 0.75 25.77
CA ALA A 8 42.79 1.90 25.31
C ALA A 8 41.91 2.96 24.63
N LEU A 9 40.85 2.56 23.92
CA LEU A 9 39.92 3.50 23.28
C LEU A 9 39.03 4.24 24.26
N ALA A 10 38.48 3.55 25.27
CA ALA A 10 37.65 4.16 26.30
C ALA A 10 38.48 5.12 27.17
N GLU A 11 39.72 4.76 27.50
CA GLU A 11 40.65 5.61 28.26
C GLU A 11 41.14 6.82 27.44
N HIS A 12 41.38 6.65 26.13
CA HIS A 12 41.83 7.74 25.25
C HIS A 12 40.71 8.71 24.87
N ALA A 13 39.45 8.24 24.78
CA ALA A 13 38.27 9.11 24.64
C ALA A 13 38.01 9.91 25.93
N ALA A 14 38.21 9.30 27.10
CA ALA A 14 38.08 9.97 28.40
C ALA A 14 39.19 11.01 28.66
N SER A 15 40.42 10.80 28.14
CA SER A 15 41.54 11.72 28.34
C SER A 15 41.45 13.01 27.51
N ARG A 16 40.77 12.98 26.35
CA ARG A 16 40.50 14.19 25.54
C ARG A 16 39.28 14.97 26.02
N ALA A 17 38.35 14.30 26.69
CA ALA A 17 37.19 14.91 27.32
C ALA A 17 37.33 14.87 28.84
N SER A 18 38.32 15.60 29.38
CA SER A 18 38.13 16.54 30.50
C SER A 18 39.41 16.77 31.32
N ARG A 19 39.64 18.04 31.65
CA ARG A 19 40.25 18.48 32.91
C ARG A 19 39.20 18.56 34.03
N VAL A 20 38.07 17.84 33.94
CA VAL A 20 36.84 18.14 34.71
C VAL A 20 35.99 16.90 35.09
N ILE A 21 36.21 15.71 34.53
CA ILE A 21 35.40 14.52 34.82
C ILE A 21 36.32 13.34 35.18
N PRO A 22 36.29 12.85 36.44
CA PRO A 22 37.11 11.71 36.84
C PRO A 22 36.69 10.43 36.09
N PRO A 23 37.61 9.48 35.86
CA PRO A 23 37.31 8.25 35.15
C PRO A 23 36.24 7.45 35.90
N VAL A 24 35.08 7.27 35.28
CA VAL A 24 34.00 6.44 35.80
C VAL A 24 34.44 4.99 35.69
N LYS A 25 34.79 4.36 36.82
CA LYS A 25 34.89 2.90 36.90
C LYS A 25 33.47 2.33 36.79
N LEU A 26 33.07 1.86 35.61
CA LEU A 26 31.87 1.06 35.45
C LEU A 26 32.01 -0.20 36.31
N ALA A 27 31.10 -0.39 37.26
CA ALA A 27 31.13 -1.50 38.22
C ALA A 27 30.82 -2.87 37.58
N ALA A 28 30.30 -2.88 36.34
CA ALA A 28 30.06 -4.08 35.54
C ALA A 28 30.32 -3.78 34.05
N TYR A 29 30.77 -4.78 33.30
CA TYR A 29 31.05 -4.64 31.87
C TYR A 29 29.75 -4.45 31.06
N PRO A 30 29.73 -3.59 30.03
CA PRO A 30 28.59 -3.44 29.13
C PRO A 30 28.22 -4.76 28.44
N VAL A 31 26.94 -4.96 28.16
CA VAL A 31 26.40 -6.11 27.44
C VAL A 31 25.44 -5.64 26.35
N LEU A 32 25.37 -6.35 25.22
CA LEU A 32 24.43 -6.05 24.16
C LEU A 32 22.99 -6.15 24.67
N PHE A 33 22.19 -5.11 24.41
CA PHE A 33 20.79 -4.99 24.83
C PHE A 33 20.57 -5.18 26.34
N GLY A 34 21.59 -4.83 27.13
CA GLY A 34 21.47 -4.71 28.58
C GLY A 34 21.21 -6.02 29.31
N ASN A 35 21.50 -7.20 28.75
CA ASN A 35 21.30 -8.46 29.48
C ASN A 35 22.21 -8.55 30.74
N GLY A 36 21.77 -9.24 31.78
CA GLY A 36 22.50 -9.37 33.04
C GLY A 36 21.61 -9.69 34.25
N GLU A 37 22.19 -9.61 35.45
CA GLU A 37 21.47 -9.90 36.69
C GLU A 37 20.35 -8.87 36.98
N ARG A 38 19.18 -9.34 37.42
CA ARG A 38 17.99 -8.50 37.73
C ARG A 38 17.55 -7.63 36.55
N THR A 39 17.90 -6.35 36.58
CA THR A 39 17.55 -5.35 35.57
C THR A 39 18.55 -5.31 34.43
N GLY A 40 19.66 -6.04 34.55
CA GLY A 40 20.67 -6.12 33.50
C GLY A 40 21.89 -5.23 33.72
N ASN A 41 22.87 -5.39 32.82
CA ASN A 41 24.05 -4.52 32.75
C ASN A 41 23.74 -3.29 31.88
N VAL A 42 24.69 -2.35 31.82
CA VAL A 42 24.59 -1.23 30.87
C VAL A 42 24.54 -1.76 29.43
N ASP A 43 23.60 -1.23 28.64
CA ASP A 43 23.44 -1.62 27.24
C ASP A 43 24.52 -0.99 26.36
N LEU A 44 25.40 -1.84 25.82
CA LEU A 44 26.48 -1.44 24.93
C LEU A 44 25.97 -0.81 23.62
N VAL A 45 24.85 -1.30 23.08
CA VAL A 45 24.26 -0.76 21.84
C VAL A 45 23.81 0.67 22.07
N THR A 46 23.02 0.89 23.13
CA THR A 46 22.54 2.23 23.50
C THR A 46 23.70 3.20 23.74
N VAL A 47 24.74 2.80 24.48
CA VAL A 47 25.91 3.67 24.73
C VAL A 47 26.62 4.04 23.43
N ALA A 48 26.90 3.06 22.57
CA ALA A 48 27.59 3.29 21.31
C ALA A 48 26.78 4.17 20.34
N MET A 49 25.49 3.92 20.21
CA MET A 49 24.63 4.69 19.31
C MET A 49 24.30 6.08 19.85
N ASN A 50 24.29 6.28 21.16
CA ASN A 50 24.27 7.62 21.76
C ASN A 50 25.51 8.42 21.38
N MET A 51 26.70 7.80 21.35
CA MET A 51 27.92 8.47 20.86
C MET A 51 27.80 8.80 19.37
N TYR A 52 27.37 7.82 18.56
CA TYR A 52 27.20 7.98 17.10
C TYR A 52 26.27 9.14 16.74
N THR A 53 25.09 9.20 17.37
CA THR A 53 24.10 10.27 17.12
C THR A 53 24.58 11.67 17.53
N GLN A 54 25.60 11.76 18.38
CA GLN A 54 26.26 13.01 18.75
C GLN A 54 27.53 13.30 17.93
N GLY A 55 27.80 12.51 16.88
CA GLY A 55 28.96 12.70 16.01
C GLY A 55 30.28 12.17 16.57
N VAL A 56 30.23 11.34 17.62
CA VAL A 56 31.42 10.71 18.20
C VAL A 56 31.47 9.24 17.77
N SER A 57 32.57 8.83 17.12
CA SER A 57 32.74 7.43 16.70
C SER A 57 32.72 6.50 17.93
N PRO A 58 31.84 5.49 17.97
CA PRO A 58 31.86 4.47 19.01
C PRO A 58 32.96 3.42 18.78
N ASN A 59 33.57 3.39 17.58
CA ASN A 59 34.54 2.38 17.14
C ASN A 59 34.00 0.94 17.26
N LEU A 60 32.69 0.81 17.09
CA LEU A 60 31.92 -0.41 16.98
C LEU A 60 31.03 -0.28 15.75
N ASP A 61 30.76 -1.39 15.07
CA ASP A 61 29.93 -1.43 13.89
C ASP A 61 28.53 -1.98 14.23
N PHE A 62 27.53 -1.13 14.00
CA PHE A 62 26.11 -1.45 14.15
C PHE A 62 25.33 -1.18 12.85
N SER A 63 26.02 -1.14 11.71
CA SER A 63 25.41 -0.90 10.39
C SER A 63 24.43 -1.99 9.96
N ASP A 64 24.52 -3.18 10.55
CA ASP A 64 23.51 -4.23 10.46
C ASP A 64 23.06 -4.63 11.87
N LEU A 65 22.20 -3.80 12.46
CA LEU A 65 21.72 -4.04 13.82
C LEU A 65 20.77 -5.24 13.88
N THR A 66 20.17 -5.63 12.75
CA THR A 66 19.30 -6.81 12.62
C THR A 66 20.05 -8.10 12.94
N SER A 67 21.23 -8.31 12.34
CA SER A 67 22.01 -9.52 12.64
C SER A 67 22.52 -9.56 14.08
N VAL A 68 22.81 -8.41 14.69
CA VAL A 68 23.19 -8.32 16.11
C VAL A 68 22.02 -8.76 17.01
N LEU A 69 20.79 -8.31 16.72
CA LEU A 69 19.59 -8.74 17.43
C LEU A 69 19.40 -10.25 17.33
N ASP A 70 19.46 -10.81 16.11
CA ASP A 70 19.32 -12.25 15.88
C ASP A 70 20.31 -13.07 16.71
N VAL A 71 21.56 -12.63 16.78
CA VAL A 71 22.60 -13.29 17.58
C VAL A 71 22.27 -13.18 19.08
N VAL A 72 21.89 -12.00 19.55
CA VAL A 72 21.59 -11.74 20.97
C VAL A 72 20.39 -12.57 21.43
N GLU A 73 19.28 -12.54 20.69
CA GLU A 73 18.07 -13.29 21.04
C GLU A 73 18.31 -14.80 20.96
N ARG A 74 19.05 -15.27 19.96
CA ARG A 74 19.41 -16.69 19.84
C ARG A 74 20.29 -17.17 20.99
N CYS A 75 21.24 -16.36 21.44
CA CYS A 75 22.15 -16.71 22.54
C CYS A 75 21.45 -16.62 23.90
N ASN A 76 20.65 -15.58 24.13
CA ASN A 76 20.04 -15.31 25.43
C ASN A 76 18.69 -16.02 25.61
N LYS A 77 18.04 -16.46 24.53
CA LYS A 77 16.66 -17.00 24.53
C LYS A 77 15.63 -16.04 25.13
N ILE A 78 15.93 -14.75 25.06
CA ILE A 78 15.08 -13.65 25.54
C ILE A 78 14.97 -12.66 24.38
N PRO A 79 13.74 -12.29 23.97
CA PRO A 79 13.56 -11.29 22.93
C PRO A 79 13.97 -9.91 23.42
N VAL A 80 14.51 -9.09 22.52
CA VAL A 80 14.77 -7.69 22.78
C VAL A 80 13.45 -6.93 22.76
N SER A 81 13.29 -5.97 23.69
CA SER A 81 12.08 -5.17 23.74
C SER A 81 11.85 -4.42 22.42
N GLN A 82 10.62 -4.42 21.93
CA GLN A 82 10.18 -3.63 20.77
C GLN A 82 10.47 -2.12 20.90
N ARG A 83 10.73 -1.64 22.12
CA ARG A 83 11.09 -0.24 22.41
C ARG A 83 12.52 -0.06 22.88
N ALA A 84 13.34 -1.12 22.84
CA ALA A 84 14.76 -1.01 23.16
C ALA A 84 15.40 0.03 22.21
N PRO A 85 16.14 1.02 22.73
CA PRO A 85 16.73 2.07 21.89
C PRO A 85 17.51 1.48 20.71
N TYR A 86 17.30 2.05 19.52
CA TYR A 86 17.92 1.67 18.24
C TYR A 86 17.53 0.29 17.69
N GLY A 87 17.50 -0.76 18.51
CA GLY A 87 17.25 -2.14 18.03
C GLY A 87 15.78 -2.56 18.00
N GLY A 88 14.94 -2.02 18.88
CA GLY A 88 13.55 -2.44 18.98
C GLY A 88 12.73 -2.08 17.73
N ASP A 89 11.81 -2.97 17.33
CA ASP A 89 11.03 -2.83 16.09
C ASP A 89 10.32 -1.47 15.95
N LEU A 90 9.89 -0.86 17.06
CA LEU A 90 9.07 0.35 17.02
C LEU A 90 9.88 1.65 17.01
N VAL A 91 11.21 1.60 17.11
CA VAL A 91 12.03 2.81 17.29
C VAL A 91 12.26 3.59 16.00
N VAL A 92 12.09 2.94 14.85
CA VAL A 92 12.13 3.56 13.52
C VAL A 92 10.72 3.84 12.97
N CYS A 93 9.70 3.69 13.82
CA CYS A 93 8.29 3.77 13.43
C CYS A 93 7.65 5.12 13.81
N ALA A 94 6.77 5.64 12.94
CA ALA A 94 5.92 6.79 13.27
C ALA A 94 4.42 6.46 13.10
N PHE A 95 3.68 6.52 14.21
CA PHE A 95 2.25 6.20 14.24
C PHE A 95 1.34 7.41 14.03
N SER A 96 1.80 8.61 14.37
CA SER A 96 1.01 9.84 14.24
C SER A 96 1.08 10.39 12.81
N GLY A 97 -0.07 10.68 12.20
CA GLY A 97 -0.12 11.30 10.88
C GLY A 97 0.63 12.64 10.79
N SER A 98 0.65 13.43 11.88
CA SER A 98 1.43 14.67 11.91
C SER A 98 2.94 14.42 11.95
N HIS A 99 3.38 13.38 12.65
CA HIS A 99 4.79 12.97 12.64
C HIS A 99 5.18 12.45 11.25
N GLN A 100 4.32 11.64 10.63
CA GLN A 100 4.53 11.09 9.29
C GLN A 100 4.67 12.21 8.24
N ASP A 101 3.82 13.25 8.29
CA ASP A 101 3.91 14.40 7.38
C ASP A 101 5.22 15.18 7.57
N ALA A 102 5.61 15.46 8.83
CA ALA A 102 6.87 16.13 9.14
C ALA A 102 8.09 15.33 8.68
N ILE A 103 8.08 14.01 8.89
CA ILE A 103 9.14 13.10 8.43
C ILE A 103 9.20 13.08 6.90
N LYS A 104 8.06 13.01 6.20
CA LYS A 104 8.00 13.06 4.73
C LYS A 104 8.60 14.36 4.17
N LYS A 105 8.25 15.50 4.77
CA LYS A 105 8.84 16.82 4.43
C LYS A 105 10.35 16.83 4.70
N GLY A 106 10.77 16.24 5.83
CA GLY A 106 12.18 16.05 6.18
C GLY A 106 12.95 15.27 5.13
N PHE A 107 12.47 14.10 4.71
CA PHE A 107 13.09 13.29 3.66
C PHE A 107 13.21 14.02 2.32
N ASN A 108 12.15 14.73 1.90
CA ASN A 108 12.17 15.51 0.66
C ASN A 108 13.25 16.60 0.68
N LEU A 109 13.40 17.29 1.81
CA LEU A 109 14.45 18.30 1.99
C LEU A 109 15.84 17.67 2.09
N GLN A 110 15.97 16.57 2.84
CA GLN A 110 17.21 15.81 3.00
C GLN A 110 17.75 15.31 1.66
N ASN A 111 16.88 14.80 0.77
CA ASN A 111 17.28 14.34 -0.55
C ASN A 111 17.81 15.48 -1.44
N LYS A 112 17.16 16.65 -1.40
CA LYS A 112 17.64 17.86 -2.11
C LYS A 112 19.01 18.31 -1.57
N LYS A 113 19.17 18.31 -0.24
CA LYS A 113 20.44 18.65 0.43
C LYS A 113 21.57 17.67 0.09
N ARG A 114 21.28 16.37 0.09
CA ARG A 114 22.23 15.32 -0.32
C ARG A 114 22.69 15.50 -1.76
N ALA A 115 21.79 15.86 -2.69
CA ALA A 115 22.15 16.17 -4.07
C ALA A 115 23.08 17.39 -4.20
N GLN A 116 23.11 18.26 -3.19
CA GLN A 116 24.01 19.42 -3.10
C GLN A 116 25.29 19.13 -2.28
N GLY A 117 25.49 17.88 -1.84
CA GLY A 117 26.65 17.44 -1.06
C GLY A 117 26.52 17.59 0.46
N GLU A 118 25.37 18.02 0.98
CA GLU A 118 25.13 18.11 2.43
C GLU A 118 24.69 16.76 2.99
N THR A 119 25.51 16.16 3.85
CA THR A 119 25.30 14.80 4.40
C THR A 119 24.72 14.78 5.81
N GLN A 120 24.63 15.94 6.48
CA GLN A 120 24.13 16.01 7.85
C GLN A 120 22.67 15.57 7.93
N TRP A 121 22.35 14.67 8.86
CA TRP A 121 21.00 14.21 9.11
C TRP A 121 20.15 15.27 9.82
N ARG A 122 19.01 15.65 9.22
CA ARG A 122 18.05 16.60 9.82
C ARG A 122 16.62 16.22 9.48
N ILE A 123 16.10 15.17 10.12
CA ILE A 123 14.70 14.76 9.99
C ILE A 123 13.99 14.86 11.35
N PRO A 124 12.82 15.53 11.44
CA PRO A 124 12.04 15.56 12.66
C PRO A 124 11.73 14.16 13.18
N TYR A 125 11.77 13.97 14.51
CA TYR A 125 11.42 12.72 15.21
C TYR A 125 12.34 11.51 14.96
N LEU A 126 13.26 11.57 13.98
CA LEU A 126 14.24 10.51 13.72
C LEU A 126 15.64 10.98 14.15
N PRO A 127 16.22 10.44 15.24
CA PRO A 127 17.52 10.90 15.75
C PRO A 127 18.71 10.50 14.85
N LEU A 128 18.53 9.50 13.97
CA LEU A 128 19.50 9.06 12.96
C LEU A 128 18.78 8.60 11.70
N ASP A 129 19.52 8.40 10.61
CA ASP A 129 19.01 7.73 9.42
C ASP A 129 18.86 6.23 9.72
N PRO A 130 17.65 5.63 9.66
CA PRO A 130 17.48 4.20 9.90
C PRO A 130 18.41 3.32 9.06
N LYS A 131 18.81 3.81 7.88
CA LYS A 131 19.75 3.09 7.01
C LYS A 131 21.14 2.94 7.60
N ASP A 132 21.56 3.84 8.50
CA ASP A 132 22.83 3.77 9.20
C ASP A 132 22.93 2.56 10.15
N ILE A 133 21.79 1.94 10.48
CA ILE A 133 21.69 0.73 11.32
C ILE A 133 21.10 -0.47 10.57
N GLY A 134 21.02 -0.39 9.23
CA GLY A 134 20.53 -1.49 8.39
C GLY A 134 19.01 -1.67 8.48
N ARG A 135 18.29 -0.61 8.79
CA ARG A 135 16.81 -0.59 8.89
C ARG A 135 16.24 0.44 7.91
N ASP A 136 14.93 0.38 7.70
CA ASP A 136 14.20 1.41 6.98
C ASP A 136 13.28 2.18 7.94
N TYR A 137 12.95 3.42 7.58
CA TYR A 137 11.86 4.13 8.23
C TYR A 137 10.52 3.47 7.88
N GLU A 138 9.80 3.04 8.91
CA GLU A 138 8.47 2.46 8.78
C GLU A 138 7.41 3.48 9.22
N ALA A 139 6.67 4.03 8.26
CA ALA A 139 5.42 4.69 8.61
C ALA A 139 4.41 3.60 8.95
N VAL A 140 4.41 3.14 10.21
CA VAL A 140 3.46 2.14 10.66
C VAL A 140 2.11 2.80 10.79
N ILE A 141 1.27 2.50 9.81
CA ILE A 141 -0.12 2.87 9.82
C ILE A 141 -0.85 1.79 10.62
N ARG A 142 -1.08 2.06 11.90
CA ARG A 142 -2.09 1.32 12.65
C ARG A 142 -3.43 1.76 12.08
N VAL A 143 -4.20 0.86 11.48
CA VAL A 143 -5.61 1.15 11.18
C VAL A 143 -6.41 0.75 12.41
N ASN A 144 -6.64 1.71 13.29
CA ASN A 144 -7.58 1.61 14.41
C ASN A 144 -8.57 2.78 14.36
N SER A 145 -9.55 2.79 15.26
CA SER A 145 -10.60 3.82 15.29
C SER A 145 -10.09 5.27 15.47
N GLN A 146 -8.78 5.50 15.68
CA GLN A 146 -8.16 6.83 15.76
C GLN A 146 -7.21 7.19 14.60
N SER A 147 -6.74 6.22 13.83
CA SER A 147 -5.91 6.50 12.66
C SER A 147 -6.78 7.06 11.55
N GLY A 148 -6.57 8.32 11.19
CA GLY A 148 -7.40 9.01 10.22
C GLY A 148 -7.60 8.24 8.91
N LYS A 149 -8.71 8.55 8.22
CA LYS A 149 -9.23 7.95 6.96
C LYS A 149 -8.25 7.88 5.75
N GLY A 150 -6.97 8.15 5.94
CA GLY A 150 -5.91 8.06 4.92
C GLY A 150 -4.94 6.90 5.16
N GLY A 151 -5.04 6.18 6.28
CA GLY A 151 -4.11 5.12 6.64
C GLY A 151 -4.09 3.98 5.61
N ALA A 152 -5.24 3.34 5.41
CA ALA A 152 -5.39 2.24 4.46
C ALA A 152 -4.98 2.65 3.04
N ALA A 153 -5.37 3.85 2.60
CA ALA A 153 -5.02 4.36 1.28
C ALA A 153 -3.51 4.52 1.08
N TRP A 154 -2.76 4.93 2.10
CA TRP A 154 -1.30 5.03 2.00
C TRP A 154 -0.63 3.65 1.94
N VAL A 155 -1.16 2.65 2.64
CA VAL A 155 -0.67 1.27 2.50
C VAL A 155 -0.81 0.82 1.04
N ILE A 156 -1.97 1.05 0.44
CA ILE A 156 -2.23 0.71 -0.98
C ILE A 156 -1.35 1.51 -1.95
N LEU A 157 -1.15 2.80 -1.69
CA LEU A 157 -0.22 3.61 -2.46
C LEU A 157 1.21 3.06 -2.41
N ARG A 158 1.67 2.56 -1.25
CA ARG A 158 3.03 2.05 -1.11
C ARG A 158 3.19 0.62 -1.60
N SER A 159 2.22 -0.25 -1.37
CA SER A 159 2.30 -1.67 -1.74
C SER A 159 1.98 -1.91 -3.21
N LEU A 160 1.02 -1.17 -3.77
CA LEU A 160 0.53 -1.36 -5.14
C LEU A 160 0.79 -0.16 -6.06
N GLY A 161 1.31 0.96 -5.54
CA GLY A 161 1.52 2.19 -6.31
C GLY A 161 0.25 3.01 -6.54
N LEU A 162 -0.90 2.55 -6.06
CA LEU A 162 -2.22 3.08 -6.40
C LEU A 162 -2.60 4.30 -5.56
N ASP A 163 -2.71 5.47 -6.19
CA ASP A 163 -3.28 6.67 -5.55
C ASP A 163 -4.81 6.66 -5.64
N LEU A 164 -5.46 6.23 -4.55
CA LEU A 164 -6.91 6.02 -4.53
C LEU A 164 -7.70 7.34 -4.56
N PRO A 165 -8.81 7.44 -5.31
CA PRO A 165 -9.69 8.60 -5.28
C PRO A 165 -10.26 8.86 -3.88
N ARG A 166 -10.47 10.13 -3.52
CA ARG A 166 -10.85 10.50 -2.14
C ARG A 166 -12.06 9.74 -1.59
N ASN A 167 -13.09 9.54 -2.42
CA ASN A 167 -14.30 8.82 -2.00
C ASN A 167 -14.00 7.33 -1.77
N MET A 168 -13.17 6.73 -2.62
CA MET A 168 -12.73 5.35 -2.47
C MET A 168 -11.82 5.16 -1.24
N GLN A 169 -10.98 6.14 -0.90
CA GLN A 169 -10.18 6.10 0.34
C GLN A 169 -11.08 5.98 1.58
N ILE A 170 -12.20 6.72 1.60
CA ILE A 170 -13.14 6.73 2.72
C ILE A 170 -13.84 5.38 2.80
N GLU A 171 -14.37 4.88 1.68
CA GLU A 171 -15.05 3.58 1.60
C GLU A 171 -14.13 2.44 2.01
N PHE A 172 -12.91 2.40 1.47
CA PHE A 172 -11.95 1.35 1.78
C PHE A 172 -11.48 1.41 3.24
N SER A 173 -11.30 2.61 3.80
CA SER A 173 -10.95 2.76 5.22
C SER A 173 -12.02 2.15 6.14
N SER A 174 -13.30 2.32 5.81
CA SER A 174 -14.38 1.66 6.55
C SER A 174 -14.31 0.15 6.43
N ALA A 175 -14.10 -0.40 5.23
CA ALA A 175 -13.99 -1.85 5.03
C ALA A 175 -12.81 -2.47 5.81
N VAL A 176 -11.66 -1.77 5.86
CA VAL A 176 -10.50 -2.19 6.66
C VAL A 176 -10.82 -2.16 8.16
N GLN A 177 -11.54 -1.13 8.62
CA GLN A 177 -11.96 -1.03 10.01
C GLN A 177 -12.91 -2.17 10.40
N ASP A 178 -13.95 -2.41 9.61
CA ASP A 178 -14.92 -3.47 9.86
C ASP A 178 -14.23 -4.85 9.92
N HIS A 179 -13.26 -5.09 9.03
CA HIS A 179 -12.50 -6.33 9.03
C HIS A 179 -11.57 -6.45 10.25
N ALA A 180 -10.87 -5.38 10.63
CA ALA A 180 -10.04 -5.37 11.84
C ALA A 180 -10.86 -5.60 13.11
N ASP A 181 -12.02 -4.95 13.22
CA ASP A 181 -12.94 -5.10 14.35
C ASP A 181 -13.47 -6.54 14.44
N SER A 182 -13.77 -7.18 13.30
CA SER A 182 -14.20 -8.59 13.26
C SER A 182 -13.15 -9.58 13.75
N LEU A 183 -11.86 -9.28 13.55
CA LEU A 183 -10.75 -10.11 14.00
C LEU A 183 -10.28 -9.77 15.43
N GLY A 184 -10.77 -8.66 16.00
CA GLY A 184 -10.32 -8.15 17.31
C GLY A 184 -8.84 -7.75 17.33
N ARG A 185 -8.24 -7.46 16.16
CA ARG A 185 -6.83 -7.07 16.04
C ARG A 185 -6.60 -6.17 14.82
N GLU A 186 -5.48 -5.47 14.85
CA GLU A 186 -5.03 -4.68 13.71
C GLU A 186 -4.62 -5.59 12.52
N LEU A 187 -4.81 -5.08 11.31
CA LEU A 187 -4.42 -5.74 10.06
C LEU A 187 -3.00 -5.36 9.66
N LYS A 188 -2.23 -6.34 9.18
CA LYS A 188 -0.91 -6.12 8.58
C LYS A 188 -1.05 -5.51 7.18
N SER A 189 0.01 -4.90 6.66
CA SER A 189 0.01 -4.28 5.32
C SER A 189 -0.38 -5.24 4.19
N ASP A 190 0.07 -6.50 4.27
CA ASP A 190 -0.29 -7.52 3.29
C ASP A 190 -1.77 -7.92 3.38
N GLU A 191 -2.34 -7.94 4.59
CA GLU A 191 -3.76 -8.21 4.81
C GLU A 191 -4.64 -7.08 4.28
N ILE A 192 -4.22 -5.83 4.47
CA ILE A 192 -4.88 -4.66 3.89
C ILE A 192 -4.82 -4.73 2.36
N SER A 193 -3.67 -5.06 1.80
CA SER A 193 -3.50 -5.17 0.34
C SER A 193 -4.35 -6.32 -0.24
N LYS A 194 -4.42 -7.45 0.46
CA LYS A 194 -5.29 -8.56 0.09
C LYS A 194 -6.77 -8.16 0.15
N LEU A 195 -7.20 -7.55 1.25
CA LEU A 195 -8.57 -7.07 1.42
C LEU A 195 -8.97 -6.07 0.32
N PHE A 196 -8.05 -5.20 -0.09
CA PHE A 196 -8.27 -4.27 -1.21
C PHE A 196 -8.54 -5.02 -2.52
N LYS A 197 -7.70 -6.01 -2.85
CA LYS A 197 -7.86 -6.81 -4.07
C LYS A 197 -9.20 -7.53 -4.09
N GLU A 198 -9.60 -8.08 -2.94
CA GLU A 198 -10.89 -8.76 -2.76
C GLU A 198 -12.08 -7.81 -2.85
N ALA A 199 -12.02 -6.66 -2.17
CA ALA A 199 -13.12 -5.70 -2.11
C ALA A 199 -13.43 -5.06 -3.47
N TYR A 200 -12.43 -4.88 -4.32
CA TYR A 200 -12.55 -4.16 -5.60
C TYR A 200 -12.31 -5.01 -6.84
N ASN A 201 -12.15 -6.34 -6.68
CA ASN A 201 -11.80 -7.28 -7.75
C ASN A 201 -10.64 -6.76 -8.60
N TYR A 202 -9.54 -6.39 -7.94
CA TYR A 202 -8.41 -5.72 -8.58
C TYR A 202 -7.95 -6.47 -9.84
N ASN A 203 -7.83 -5.74 -10.96
CA ASN A 203 -7.48 -6.28 -12.28
C ASN A 203 -8.42 -7.37 -12.84
N ASP A 204 -9.63 -7.49 -12.29
CA ASP A 204 -10.58 -8.54 -12.67
C ASP A 204 -10.01 -9.96 -12.44
N GLU A 205 -9.17 -10.13 -11.40
CA GLU A 205 -8.43 -11.38 -11.15
C GLU A 205 -9.22 -12.41 -10.33
N GLN A 206 -10.18 -11.98 -9.52
CA GLN A 206 -10.80 -12.86 -8.51
C GLN A 206 -12.18 -13.34 -8.88
N TYR A 207 -13.00 -12.46 -9.45
CA TYR A 207 -14.36 -12.77 -9.89
C TYR A 207 -14.42 -12.54 -11.40
N GLN A 208 -14.73 -13.58 -12.18
CA GLN A 208 -14.73 -13.55 -13.65
C GLN A 208 -16.00 -14.17 -14.21
N ALA A 209 -17.15 -13.69 -13.74
CA ALA A 209 -18.45 -14.18 -14.19
C ALA A 209 -18.67 -13.88 -15.69
N ILE A 210 -18.16 -12.74 -16.14
CA ILE A 210 -18.11 -12.31 -17.53
C ILE A 210 -16.66 -11.90 -17.83
N SER A 211 -16.09 -12.41 -18.92
CA SER A 211 -14.71 -12.08 -19.32
C SER A 211 -14.65 -11.61 -20.76
N LEU A 212 -13.82 -10.62 -21.04
CA LEU A 212 -13.65 -10.08 -22.38
C LEU A 212 -12.81 -11.01 -23.25
N VAL A 213 -13.30 -11.35 -24.44
CA VAL A 213 -12.57 -12.16 -25.43
C VAL A 213 -11.87 -11.24 -26.43
N ASN A 214 -12.62 -10.32 -27.03
CA ASN A 214 -12.11 -9.33 -27.95
C ASN A 214 -13.05 -8.12 -27.98
N TYR A 215 -12.56 -6.99 -28.48
CA TYR A 215 -13.40 -5.85 -28.77
C TYR A 215 -12.78 -4.93 -29.81
N ASN A 216 -13.62 -4.06 -30.35
CA ASN A 216 -13.27 -2.93 -31.18
C ASN A 216 -14.11 -1.72 -30.77
N VAL A 217 -13.52 -0.53 -30.84
CA VAL A 217 -14.23 0.74 -30.62
C VAL A 217 -14.09 1.61 -31.85
N GLU A 218 -15.20 1.76 -32.56
CA GLU A 218 -15.24 2.55 -33.78
C GLU A 218 -15.74 3.97 -33.51
N LYS A 219 -15.13 4.93 -34.19
CA LYS A 219 -15.51 6.33 -34.13
C LYS A 219 -16.44 6.69 -35.28
N PHE A 220 -17.65 7.11 -34.93
CA PHE A 220 -18.63 7.62 -35.88
C PHE A 220 -18.85 9.12 -35.64
N GLY A 221 -18.34 9.95 -36.55
CA GLY A 221 -18.37 11.40 -36.40
C GLY A 221 -17.53 11.90 -35.21
N THR A 222 -17.89 13.06 -34.66
CA THR A 222 -17.15 13.69 -33.55
C THR A 222 -17.48 13.06 -32.20
N GLU A 223 -18.77 12.83 -31.93
CA GLU A 223 -19.29 12.54 -30.60
C GLU A 223 -19.82 11.13 -30.39
N ARG A 224 -19.86 10.26 -31.41
CA ARG A 224 -20.36 8.89 -31.25
C ARG A 224 -19.21 7.87 -31.32
N ARG A 225 -19.25 6.92 -30.40
CA ARG A 225 -18.44 5.70 -30.35
C ARG A 225 -19.37 4.50 -30.32
N VAL A 226 -19.00 3.46 -31.06
CA VAL A 226 -19.69 2.17 -31.05
C VAL A 226 -18.68 1.14 -30.58
N PHE A 227 -19.00 0.47 -29.48
CA PHE A 227 -18.26 -0.67 -28.97
C PHE A 227 -18.90 -1.93 -29.55
N THR A 228 -18.09 -2.78 -30.18
CA THR A 228 -18.48 -4.14 -30.57
C THR A 228 -17.46 -5.10 -29.99
N GLY A 229 -17.90 -6.23 -29.43
CA GLY A 229 -16.97 -7.19 -28.87
C GLY A 229 -17.64 -8.50 -28.49
N GLN A 230 -16.81 -9.43 -28.02
CA GLN A 230 -17.24 -10.74 -27.55
C GLN A 230 -16.87 -10.90 -26.09
N VAL A 231 -17.82 -11.38 -25.31
CA VAL A 231 -17.60 -11.74 -23.91
C VAL A 231 -17.94 -13.20 -23.68
N LYS A 232 -17.17 -13.84 -22.81
CA LYS A 232 -17.45 -15.18 -22.32
C LYS A 232 -18.29 -15.06 -21.05
N VAL A 233 -19.47 -15.69 -21.06
CA VAL A 233 -20.42 -15.79 -19.94
C VAL A 233 -20.60 -17.28 -19.63
N GLY A 234 -20.06 -17.74 -18.51
CA GLY A 234 -19.95 -19.18 -18.26
C GLY A 234 -19.10 -19.84 -19.36
N ASP A 235 -19.64 -20.83 -20.07
CA ASP A 235 -18.95 -21.52 -21.17
C ASP A 235 -19.30 -21.00 -22.58
N GLN A 236 -20.11 -19.93 -22.67
CA GLN A 236 -20.59 -19.41 -23.95
C GLN A 236 -19.96 -18.07 -24.30
N ILE A 237 -19.77 -17.84 -25.60
CA ILE A 237 -19.30 -16.57 -26.15
C ILE A 237 -20.52 -15.84 -26.71
N VAL A 238 -20.69 -14.59 -26.28
CA VAL A 238 -21.82 -13.73 -26.63
C VAL A 238 -21.29 -12.43 -27.22
N ASP A 239 -21.86 -12.02 -28.34
CA ASP A 239 -21.59 -10.71 -28.93
C ASP A 239 -22.28 -9.60 -28.13
N ILE A 240 -21.56 -8.51 -27.89
CA ILE A 240 -22.06 -7.32 -27.22
C ILE A 240 -21.84 -6.09 -28.09
N GLU A 241 -22.84 -5.21 -28.10
CA GLU A 241 -22.78 -3.92 -28.76
C GLU A 241 -23.32 -2.83 -27.83
N GLY A 242 -22.64 -1.69 -27.83
CA GLY A 242 -23.07 -0.51 -27.09
C GLY A 242 -22.60 0.77 -27.73
N THR A 243 -23.30 1.85 -27.43
CA THR A 243 -23.03 3.18 -28.00
C THR A 243 -22.78 4.20 -26.91
N GLY A 244 -21.89 5.14 -27.17
CA GLY A 244 -21.53 6.17 -26.20
C GLY A 244 -20.77 7.32 -26.82
N ASN A 245 -20.39 8.28 -25.99
CA ASN A 245 -19.54 9.40 -26.40
C ASN A 245 -18.03 9.16 -26.26
N GLY A 246 -17.66 8.00 -25.71
CA GLY A 246 -16.28 7.56 -25.51
C GLY A 246 -16.22 6.05 -25.29
N PRO A 247 -15.01 5.45 -25.28
CA PRO A 247 -14.82 4.01 -25.11
C PRO A 247 -15.47 3.46 -23.83
N ILE A 248 -15.31 4.18 -22.71
CA ILE A 248 -15.89 3.82 -21.41
C ILE A 248 -17.42 3.79 -21.50
N SER A 249 -18.05 4.85 -22.01
CA SER A 249 -19.51 4.94 -22.04
C SER A 249 -20.12 3.93 -23.02
N SER A 250 -19.49 3.67 -24.17
CA SER A 250 -19.96 2.64 -25.11
C SER A 250 -19.83 1.22 -24.55
N LEU A 251 -18.76 0.92 -23.80
CA LEU A 251 -18.62 -0.39 -23.14
C LEU A 251 -19.64 -0.56 -22.01
N VAL A 252 -19.83 0.47 -21.18
CA VAL A 252 -20.85 0.44 -20.11
C VAL A 252 -22.25 0.25 -20.67
N ASP A 253 -22.56 0.86 -21.82
CA ASP A 253 -23.82 0.63 -22.54
C ASP A 253 -23.94 -0.81 -23.04
N ALA A 254 -22.89 -1.36 -23.64
CA ALA A 254 -22.86 -2.74 -24.12
C ALA A 254 -23.13 -3.76 -22.99
N LEU A 255 -22.49 -3.57 -21.85
CA LEU A 255 -22.69 -4.42 -20.66
C LEU A 255 -24.05 -4.18 -20.00
N SER A 256 -24.60 -2.96 -20.09
CA SER A 256 -25.97 -2.66 -19.65
C SER A 256 -27.01 -3.43 -20.47
N ASN A 257 -26.82 -3.48 -21.78
CA ASN A 257 -27.68 -4.21 -22.71
C ASN A 257 -27.63 -5.72 -22.43
N LEU A 258 -26.42 -6.25 -22.24
CA LEU A 258 -26.18 -7.66 -21.93
C LEU A 258 -26.87 -8.07 -20.62
N LEU A 259 -26.66 -7.31 -19.55
CA LEU A 259 -27.14 -7.65 -18.21
C LEU A 259 -28.57 -7.21 -17.93
N ASN A 260 -29.20 -6.47 -18.85
CA ASN A 260 -30.51 -5.85 -18.66
C ASN A 260 -30.58 -4.94 -17.42
N VAL A 261 -29.47 -4.26 -17.11
CA VAL A 261 -29.33 -3.34 -15.97
C VAL A 261 -28.74 -2.04 -16.47
N ARG A 262 -29.32 -0.91 -16.07
CA ARG A 262 -28.80 0.41 -16.45
C ARG A 262 -27.63 0.79 -15.55
N PHE A 263 -26.41 0.61 -16.05
CA PHE A 263 -25.21 1.14 -15.43
C PHE A 263 -24.95 2.59 -15.87
N ALA A 264 -24.38 3.39 -14.99
CA ALA A 264 -23.91 4.74 -15.33
C ALA A 264 -22.63 5.06 -14.57
N VAL A 265 -21.65 5.66 -15.25
CA VAL A 265 -20.39 6.10 -14.64
C VAL A 265 -20.66 7.29 -13.73
N ALA A 266 -20.51 7.08 -12.43
CA ALA A 266 -20.64 8.11 -11.41
C ALA A 266 -19.32 8.87 -11.19
N ASN A 267 -18.18 8.19 -11.34
CA ASN A 267 -16.86 8.78 -11.24
C ASN A 267 -15.85 7.98 -12.07
N TYR A 268 -14.87 8.69 -12.62
CA TYR A 268 -13.72 8.14 -13.33
C TYR A 268 -12.49 8.95 -12.95
N THR A 269 -11.41 8.25 -12.61
CA THR A 269 -10.09 8.85 -12.39
C THR A 269 -9.03 7.90 -12.89
N GLU A 270 -7.94 8.44 -13.41
CA GLU A 270 -6.78 7.69 -13.88
C GLU A 270 -5.49 8.38 -13.42
N HIS A 271 -4.42 7.59 -13.30
CA HIS A 271 -3.07 8.12 -13.12
C HIS A 271 -2.03 7.11 -13.62
N SER A 272 -0.81 7.58 -13.85
CA SER A 272 0.31 6.72 -14.22
C SER A 272 0.96 6.10 -12.99
N LEU A 273 1.35 4.83 -13.11
CA LEU A 273 2.16 4.09 -12.15
C LEU A 273 3.61 4.00 -12.65
N GLY A 274 4.54 4.28 -11.74
CA GLY A 274 5.97 4.26 -12.04
C GLY A 274 6.47 5.48 -12.82
N SER A 275 7.71 5.38 -13.31
CA SER A 275 8.38 6.44 -14.09
C SER A 275 9.26 5.82 -15.18
N GLY A 276 9.29 6.40 -16.39
CA GLY A 276 10.17 5.95 -17.48
C GLY A 276 9.39 5.35 -18.65
N SER A 277 10.01 4.44 -19.40
CA SER A 277 9.44 3.85 -20.64
C SER A 277 8.51 2.64 -20.41
N SER A 278 8.36 2.18 -19.17
CA SER A 278 7.49 1.06 -18.76
C SER A 278 6.43 1.53 -17.76
N THR A 279 5.77 2.64 -18.08
CA THR A 279 4.68 3.21 -17.27
C THR A 279 3.39 2.45 -17.50
N GLN A 280 2.71 2.08 -16.42
CA GLN A 280 1.35 1.55 -16.48
C GLN A 280 0.36 2.67 -16.19
N ALA A 281 -0.88 2.53 -16.66
CA ALA A 281 -2.03 3.31 -16.26
C ALA A 281 -2.84 2.54 -15.22
N ALA A 282 -3.33 3.24 -14.21
CA ALA A 282 -4.30 2.74 -13.26
C ALA A 282 -5.60 3.54 -13.40
N SER A 283 -6.70 2.85 -13.68
CA SER A 283 -8.03 3.41 -13.83
C SER A 283 -8.93 2.97 -12.67
N TYR A 284 -9.69 3.93 -12.15
CA TYR A 284 -10.71 3.72 -11.13
C TYR A 284 -12.08 4.09 -11.70
N ILE A 285 -13.00 3.14 -11.70
CA ILE A 285 -14.35 3.31 -12.24
C ILE A 285 -15.35 3.15 -11.11
N HIS A 286 -16.22 4.13 -10.93
CA HIS A 286 -17.34 4.07 -10.00
C HIS A 286 -18.64 3.97 -10.80
N LEU A 287 -19.28 2.81 -10.79
CA LEU A 287 -20.56 2.61 -11.46
C LEU A 287 -21.70 2.80 -10.47
N SER A 288 -22.76 3.46 -10.95
CA SER A 288 -24.07 3.46 -10.30
C SER A 288 -25.03 2.56 -11.06
N TYR A 289 -25.89 1.87 -10.32
CA TYR A 289 -26.87 0.92 -10.84
C TYR A 289 -28.04 0.78 -9.87
N ARG A 290 -29.04 -0.03 -10.19
CA ARG A 290 -30.11 -0.39 -9.26
C ARG A 290 -30.03 -1.88 -8.95
N ARG A 291 -30.08 -2.25 -7.67
CA ARG A 291 -30.02 -3.66 -7.26
C ARG A 291 -31.29 -4.38 -7.68
N ASN A 292 -31.16 -5.64 -8.10
CA ASN A 292 -32.31 -6.46 -8.49
C ASN A 292 -33.24 -6.77 -7.30
N ALA A 293 -32.69 -6.87 -6.08
CA ALA A 293 -33.45 -7.29 -4.89
C ALA A 293 -34.47 -6.25 -4.40
N ASP A 294 -34.12 -4.96 -4.44
CA ASP A 294 -34.90 -3.87 -3.82
C ASP A 294 -35.11 -2.65 -4.72
N ASN A 295 -34.51 -2.64 -5.93
CA ASN A 295 -34.52 -1.52 -6.86
C ASN A 295 -33.94 -0.21 -6.27
N GLU A 296 -33.12 -0.30 -5.22
CA GLU A 296 -32.42 0.86 -4.67
C GLU A 296 -31.19 1.19 -5.50
N LYS A 297 -30.84 2.48 -5.53
CA LYS A 297 -29.65 2.95 -6.23
C LYS A 297 -28.41 2.57 -5.42
N ALA A 298 -27.53 1.81 -6.04
CA ALA A 298 -26.27 1.36 -5.46
C ALA A 298 -25.09 1.87 -6.28
N TYR A 299 -23.91 1.76 -5.68
CA TYR A 299 -22.65 2.17 -6.28
C TYR A 299 -21.57 1.14 -5.99
N LYS A 300 -20.64 0.96 -6.93
CA LYS A 300 -19.49 0.06 -6.75
C LYS A 300 -18.28 0.59 -7.49
N TRP A 301 -17.12 0.49 -6.85
CA TRP A 301 -15.83 0.76 -7.49
C TRP A 301 -15.22 -0.51 -8.08
N GLY A 302 -14.44 -0.33 -9.14
CA GLY A 302 -13.48 -1.31 -9.63
C GLY A 302 -12.19 -0.63 -10.08
N VAL A 303 -11.11 -1.41 -10.08
CA VAL A 303 -9.76 -0.94 -10.37
C VAL A 303 -9.12 -1.84 -11.41
N GLY A 304 -8.54 -1.22 -12.44
CA GLY A 304 -7.78 -1.90 -13.47
C GLY A 304 -6.44 -1.22 -13.68
N VAL A 305 -5.41 -2.03 -13.92
CA VAL A 305 -4.07 -1.58 -14.28
C VAL A 305 -3.66 -2.25 -15.59
N SER A 306 -3.10 -1.48 -16.50
CA SER A 306 -2.54 -1.97 -17.77
C SER A 306 -1.47 -1.02 -18.30
N GLU A 307 -0.61 -1.47 -19.21
CA GLU A 307 0.30 -0.59 -19.95
C GLU A 307 -0.46 0.32 -20.93
N ASP A 308 -1.62 -0.15 -21.42
CA ASP A 308 -2.53 0.63 -22.25
C ASP A 308 -3.63 1.29 -21.39
N VAL A 309 -3.87 2.59 -21.62
CA VAL A 309 -4.87 3.37 -20.87
C VAL A 309 -6.29 2.86 -21.14
N GLY A 310 -6.58 2.47 -22.39
CA GLY A 310 -7.86 1.88 -22.78
C GLY A 310 -8.08 0.57 -22.03
N ASP A 311 -7.13 -0.36 -22.10
CA ASP A 311 -7.20 -1.65 -21.42
C ASP A 311 -7.33 -1.51 -19.89
N SER A 312 -6.63 -0.54 -19.30
CA SER A 312 -6.75 -0.19 -17.88
C SER A 312 -8.21 0.14 -17.51
N SER A 313 -8.86 0.99 -18.32
CA SER A 313 -10.26 1.37 -18.12
C SER A 313 -11.23 0.20 -18.35
N VAL A 314 -10.96 -0.64 -19.35
CA VAL A 314 -11.75 -1.85 -19.66
C VAL A 314 -11.67 -2.83 -18.47
N ARG A 315 -10.47 -3.14 -17.98
CA ARG A 315 -10.26 -3.99 -16.80
C ARG A 315 -10.99 -3.45 -15.57
N ALA A 316 -10.95 -2.14 -15.34
CA ALA A 316 -11.65 -1.52 -14.21
C ALA A 316 -13.19 -1.69 -14.31
N ILE A 317 -13.75 -1.62 -15.53
CA ILE A 317 -15.20 -1.83 -15.76
C ILE A 317 -15.56 -3.30 -15.51
N PHE A 318 -14.82 -4.26 -16.08
CA PHE A 318 -15.07 -5.69 -15.86
C PHE A 318 -14.91 -6.06 -14.38
N ALA A 319 -13.84 -5.58 -13.73
CA ALA A 319 -13.64 -5.72 -12.29
C ALA A 319 -14.87 -5.24 -11.50
N THR A 320 -15.40 -4.05 -11.84
CA THR A 320 -16.59 -3.49 -11.19
C THR A 320 -17.82 -4.37 -11.40
N ILE A 321 -18.11 -4.76 -12.65
CA ILE A 321 -19.31 -5.53 -12.99
C ILE A 321 -19.27 -6.94 -12.41
N ASN A 322 -18.14 -7.63 -12.52
CA ASN A 322 -18.00 -8.97 -11.94
C ASN A 322 -18.12 -8.94 -10.41
N ASN A 323 -17.68 -7.87 -9.77
CA ASN A 323 -17.86 -7.67 -8.33
C ASN A 323 -19.33 -7.42 -7.96
N ILE A 324 -20.09 -6.66 -8.78
CA ILE A 324 -21.54 -6.47 -8.62
C ILE A 324 -22.30 -7.80 -8.81
N ILE A 325 -21.88 -8.63 -9.77
CA ILE A 325 -22.48 -9.96 -9.98
C ILE A 325 -22.15 -10.86 -8.79
N HIS A 326 -20.90 -10.84 -8.32
CA HIS A 326 -20.46 -11.64 -7.18
C HIS A 326 -21.19 -11.27 -5.87
N SER A 327 -21.47 -10.00 -5.63
CA SER A 327 -22.27 -9.58 -4.46
C SER A 327 -23.74 -9.99 -4.55
N GLY A 328 -24.20 -10.52 -5.70
CA GLY A 328 -25.59 -10.90 -5.93
C GLY A 328 -26.51 -9.72 -6.21
N ASP A 329 -25.97 -8.52 -6.39
CA ASP A 329 -26.75 -7.31 -6.64
C ASP A 329 -27.39 -7.32 -8.04
N VAL A 330 -26.71 -7.95 -9.01
CA VAL A 330 -27.16 -8.16 -10.39
C VAL A 330 -26.95 -9.61 -10.78
N SER A 331 -27.93 -10.20 -11.46
CA SER A 331 -27.86 -11.55 -11.99
C SER A 331 -27.52 -11.53 -13.47
N ILE A 332 -26.82 -12.57 -13.93
CA ILE A 332 -26.59 -12.79 -15.36
C ILE A 332 -27.91 -13.32 -15.96
N PRO A 333 -28.43 -12.70 -17.05
CA PRO A 333 -29.61 -13.20 -17.73
C PRO A 333 -29.42 -14.62 -18.25
N SER A 334 -30.52 -15.36 -18.41
CA SER A 334 -30.44 -16.67 -19.03
C SER A 334 -30.10 -16.54 -20.52
N LEU A 335 -29.37 -17.51 -21.07
CA LEU A 335 -28.89 -17.45 -22.46
C LEU A 335 -30.04 -17.35 -23.49
N ALA A 336 -31.20 -17.92 -23.20
CA ALA A 336 -32.40 -17.79 -24.03
C ALA A 336 -32.91 -16.33 -24.11
N GLU A 337 -32.74 -15.54 -23.05
CA GLU A 337 -33.12 -14.12 -23.01
C GLU A 337 -32.11 -13.25 -23.77
N VAL A 338 -30.86 -13.69 -23.86
CA VAL A 338 -29.79 -13.03 -24.61
C VAL A 338 -29.94 -13.30 -26.12
N GLU A 339 -30.15 -14.56 -26.53
CA GLU A 339 -30.35 -14.94 -27.94
C GLU A 339 -31.65 -14.36 -28.54
N GLY A 340 -32.75 -14.34 -27.77
CA GLY A 340 -34.02 -13.76 -28.22
C GLY A 340 -33.94 -12.26 -28.58
N LYS A 341 -33.00 -11.52 -27.97
CA LYS A 341 -32.75 -10.10 -28.28
C LYS A 341 -31.93 -9.91 -29.56
N ASN A 342 -30.93 -10.75 -29.81
CA ASN A 342 -30.14 -10.68 -31.06
C ASN A 342 -31.03 -10.98 -32.28
N ALA A 343 -31.97 -11.92 -32.17
CA ALA A 343 -32.95 -12.19 -33.21
C ALA A 343 -33.89 -10.98 -33.45
N ALA A 344 -34.37 -10.32 -32.39
CA ALA A 344 -35.24 -9.15 -32.50
C ALA A 344 -34.54 -7.91 -33.08
N ALA A 345 -33.25 -7.68 -32.78
CA ALA A 345 -32.47 -6.58 -33.33
C ALA A 345 -32.11 -6.79 -34.82
N SER A 346 -31.93 -8.04 -35.25
CA SER A 346 -31.68 -8.38 -36.66
C SER A 346 -32.92 -8.31 -37.56
N GLY A 347 -34.12 -8.32 -36.98
CA GLY A 347 -35.41 -8.33 -37.69
C GLY A 347 -36.01 -6.94 -37.99
N SER A 348 -35.36 -5.85 -37.61
CA SER A 348 -35.83 -4.48 -37.82
C SER A 348 -34.98 -3.66 -38.80
N ALA A 349 -34.30 -4.34 -39.74
CA ALA A 349 -33.53 -3.71 -40.82
C ALA A 349 -34.43 -3.14 -41.92
#